data_AF-A0A1W2BB31-F1
#
_entry.id   AF-A0A1W2BB31-F1
#
_cell.length_a   1.000
_cell.length_b   1.000
_cell.length_c   1.000
_cell.angle_alpha   90.00
_cell.angle_beta   90.00
_cell.angle_gamma   90.00
#
_symmetry.space_group_name_H-M   'P 1'
#
loop_
_entity.id
_entity.type
_entity.pdbx_description
1 polymer ?
#
loop_
_entity_poly.entity_id
_entity_poly.type
_entity_poly.pdbx_seq_one_letter_code
_entity_poly.pdbx_strand_id
1 'polypeptide(L)'
;MDKLIEKLGSINIQAYIANDSDEARHLALGLIPQGATVAMGNSLTLREVGIFDAIVNGSYKVINQFEPGISAAENLKRRKAGMLADVYFTSANALTLDGELVNIDGKGNRVAAMMFGPDKVIIVVGENKIVKDQEEAWQRLKEKVAPELTKKLGRSTPCAKTGECSNCNSPERVCRCYTVINGQMPADKDRIHVIIVREQLGI
;
A
#
# COMPACT_ATOMS: atom_id res chain seq x y z
N MET A 1 -7.67 -15.34 11.40
CA MET A 1 -6.84 -14.13 11.50
C MET A 1 -5.58 -14.38 12.31
N ASP A 2 -5.69 -15.01 13.49
CA ASP A 2 -4.55 -15.28 14.38
C ASP A 2 -3.42 -16.06 13.69
N LYS A 3 -3.75 -17.12 12.94
CA LYS A 3 -2.77 -17.86 12.12
C LYS A 3 -2.02 -16.99 11.10
N LEU A 4 -2.68 -15.97 10.55
CA LEU A 4 -2.06 -15.05 9.59
C LEU A 4 -1.11 -14.07 10.30
N ILE A 5 -1.45 -13.61 11.51
CA ILE A 5 -0.52 -12.83 12.35
C ILE A 5 0.72 -13.65 12.68
N GLU A 6 0.53 -14.89 13.13
CA GLU A 6 1.64 -15.81 13.45
C GLU A 6 2.52 -16.05 12.22
N LYS A 7 1.89 -16.26 11.05
CA LYS A 7 2.60 -16.43 9.79
C LYS A 7 3.42 -15.19 9.43
N LEU A 8 2.84 -13.99 9.49
CA LEU A 8 3.54 -12.72 9.25
C LEU A 8 4.73 -12.55 10.22
N GLY A 9 4.52 -12.84 11.51
CA GLY A 9 5.58 -12.81 12.51
C GLY A 9 6.73 -13.78 12.20
N SER A 10 6.43 -14.99 11.72
CA SER A 10 7.43 -16.00 11.35
C SER A 10 8.32 -15.60 10.16
N ILE A 11 7.85 -14.65 9.34
CA ILE A 11 8.61 -14.07 8.21
C ILE A 11 9.10 -12.64 8.51
N ASN A 12 9.20 -12.31 9.80
CA ASN A 12 9.71 -11.03 10.31
C ASN A 12 8.86 -9.81 9.90
N ILE A 13 7.55 -9.96 9.75
CA ILE A 13 6.61 -8.85 9.53
C ILE A 13 5.74 -8.68 10.79
N GLN A 14 5.71 -7.48 11.35
CA GLN A 14 4.85 -7.17 12.49
C GLN A 14 3.40 -7.02 12.02
N ALA A 15 2.44 -7.63 12.73
CA ALA A 15 1.03 -7.62 12.32
C ALA A 15 0.09 -7.23 13.46
N TYR A 16 -0.97 -6.49 13.12
CA TYR A 16 -1.99 -5.97 14.02
C TYR A 16 -3.37 -6.22 13.44
N ILE A 17 -4.37 -6.39 14.30
CA ILE A 17 -5.78 -6.39 13.91
C ILE A 17 -6.41 -5.11 14.42
N ALA A 18 -7.22 -4.48 13.56
CA ALA A 18 -8.18 -3.46 13.92
C ALA A 18 -9.59 -3.97 13.58
N ASN A 19 -10.56 -3.73 14.46
CA ASN A 19 -11.95 -4.10 14.23
C ASN A 19 -12.64 -3.15 13.25
N ASP A 20 -12.19 -1.90 13.18
CA ASP A 20 -12.76 -0.87 12.32
C ASP A 20 -11.70 0.17 11.87
N SER A 21 -12.12 1.10 11.02
CA SER A 21 -11.28 2.19 10.52
C SER A 21 -10.77 3.13 11.61
N ASP A 22 -11.50 3.34 12.70
CA ASP A 22 -11.08 4.24 13.78
C ASP A 22 -9.94 3.62 14.60
N GLU A 23 -10.06 2.33 14.96
CA GLU A 23 -9.00 1.57 15.60
C GLU A 23 -7.77 1.47 14.69
N ALA A 24 -7.98 1.21 13.40
CA ALA A 24 -6.90 1.14 12.42
C ALA A 24 -6.14 2.47 12.32
N ARG A 25 -6.86 3.60 12.31
CA ARG A 25 -6.27 4.94 12.30
C ARG A 25 -5.48 5.21 13.58
N HIS A 26 -6.03 4.86 14.75
CA HIS A 26 -5.35 5.04 16.04
C HIS A 26 -4.05 4.24 16.10
N LEU A 27 -4.09 2.95 15.76
CA LEU A 27 -2.92 2.07 15.71
C LEU A 27 -1.87 2.61 14.72
N ALA A 28 -2.29 2.95 13.50
CA ALA A 28 -1.41 3.45 12.44
C ALA A 28 -0.65 4.71 12.85
N LEU A 29 -1.34 5.70 13.45
CA LEU A 29 -0.73 6.95 13.89
C LEU A 29 0.18 6.76 15.11
N GLY A 30 -0.16 5.83 16.01
CA GLY A 30 0.65 5.47 17.17
C GLY A 30 1.99 4.83 16.82
N LEU A 31 2.13 4.27 15.61
CA LEU A 31 3.39 3.71 15.11
C LEU A 31 4.37 4.76 14.55
N ILE A 32 3.97 6.04 14.48
CA ILE A 32 4.82 7.12 13.98
C ILE A 32 5.70 7.65 15.13
N PRO A 33 7.04 7.54 15.03
CA PRO A 33 7.92 8.13 16.04
C PRO A 33 7.79 9.65 16.09
N GLN A 34 7.97 10.23 17.28
CA GLN A 34 7.92 11.68 17.44
C GLN A 34 8.96 12.38 16.55
N GLY A 35 8.51 13.40 15.80
CA GLY A 35 9.39 14.20 14.95
C GLY A 35 9.81 13.53 13.63
N ALA A 36 9.32 12.32 13.35
CA ALA A 36 9.55 11.57 12.13
C ALA A 36 8.99 12.29 10.89
N THR A 37 9.68 12.09 9.78
CA THR A 37 9.26 12.47 8.44
C THR A 37 8.39 11.35 7.86
N VAL A 38 7.21 11.72 7.38
CA VAL A 38 6.19 10.79 6.90
C VAL A 38 5.94 10.98 5.42
N ALA A 39 5.96 9.89 4.66
CA ALA A 39 5.54 9.85 3.26
C ALA A 39 4.41 8.83 3.07
N MET A 40 3.67 8.97 1.97
CA MET A 40 2.51 8.12 1.68
C MET A 40 2.52 7.69 0.22
N GLY A 41 2.25 6.41 -0.02
CA GLY A 41 1.87 5.89 -1.33
C GLY A 41 0.41 6.19 -1.67
N ASN A 42 0.05 6.06 -2.96
CA ASN A 42 -1.36 6.19 -3.34
C ASN A 42 -2.13 4.99 -2.81
N SER A 43 -3.14 5.22 -1.99
CA SER A 43 -3.93 4.16 -1.37
C SER A 43 -5.35 4.66 -1.11
N LEU A 44 -6.35 3.95 -1.64
CA LEU A 44 -7.75 4.23 -1.31
C LEU A 44 -8.07 3.82 0.13
N THR A 45 -7.52 2.68 0.57
CA THR A 45 -7.65 2.20 1.95
C THR A 45 -7.18 3.25 2.96
N LEU A 46 -6.04 3.90 2.73
CA LEU A 46 -5.58 4.96 3.66
C LEU A 46 -6.47 6.20 3.68
N ARG A 47 -7.18 6.48 2.57
CA ARG A 47 -8.14 7.59 2.49
C ARG A 47 -9.44 7.23 3.21
N GLU A 48 -9.96 6.03 2.97
CA GLU A 48 -11.19 5.53 3.59
C GLU A 48 -11.05 5.40 5.11
N VAL A 49 -9.91 4.93 5.60
CA VAL A 49 -9.59 4.85 7.04
C VAL A 49 -9.36 6.24 7.67
N GLY A 50 -9.13 7.27 6.85
CA GLY A 50 -8.84 8.64 7.30
C GLY A 50 -7.40 8.88 7.76
N ILE A 51 -6.48 7.93 7.55
CA ILE A 51 -5.06 8.09 7.89
C ILE A 51 -4.41 9.19 7.05
N PHE A 52 -4.78 9.27 5.76
CA PHE A 52 -4.21 10.27 4.86
C PHE A 52 -4.47 11.69 5.36
N ASP A 53 -5.74 12.00 5.67
CA ASP A 53 -6.14 13.35 6.11
C ASP A 53 -5.63 13.65 7.51
N ALA A 54 -5.57 12.66 8.40
CA ALA A 54 -5.00 12.83 9.74
C ALA A 54 -3.50 13.18 9.70
N ILE A 55 -2.74 12.59 8.77
CA ILE A 55 -1.31 12.90 8.60
C ILE A 55 -1.13 14.29 7.98
N VAL A 56 -1.84 14.59 6.89
CA VAL A 56 -1.66 15.85 6.14
C VAL A 56 -2.12 17.07 6.95
N ASN A 57 -3.19 16.94 7.73
CA ASN A 57 -3.72 18.05 8.55
C ASN A 57 -3.20 18.04 9.99
N GLY A 58 -2.41 17.03 10.36
CA GLY A 58 -1.84 16.87 11.69
C GLY A 58 -0.50 17.59 11.88
N SER A 59 0.12 17.35 13.03
CA SER A 59 1.44 17.91 13.39
C SER A 59 2.60 16.99 12.96
N TYR A 60 2.62 16.59 11.69
CA TYR A 60 3.64 15.70 11.14
C TYR A 60 4.52 16.41 10.11
N LYS A 61 5.78 15.99 9.97
CA LYS A 61 6.65 16.44 8.86
C LYS A 61 6.33 15.61 7.62
N VAL A 62 5.47 16.11 6.74
CA VAL A 62 4.92 15.30 5.64
C VAL A 62 5.59 15.61 4.30
N ILE A 63 6.07 14.56 3.61
CA ILE A 63 6.43 14.63 2.18
C ILE A 63 5.17 14.33 1.36
N ASN A 64 4.36 15.35 1.11
CA ASN A 64 3.06 15.19 0.47
C ASN A 64 3.16 15.24 -1.07
N GLN A 65 3.34 14.09 -1.72
CA GLN A 65 3.31 14.01 -3.19
C GLN A 65 1.91 14.21 -3.82
N PHE A 66 0.86 14.46 -3.04
CA PHE A 66 -0.52 14.64 -3.51
C PHE A 66 -1.05 16.05 -3.26
N GLU A 67 -0.19 16.98 -2.85
CA GLU A 67 -0.57 18.37 -2.65
C GLU A 67 -1.15 18.95 -3.95
N PRO A 68 -2.37 19.53 -3.92
CA PRO A 68 -2.97 20.14 -5.10
C PRO A 68 -2.11 21.27 -5.67
N GLY A 69 -2.03 21.37 -7.00
CA GLY A 69 -1.35 22.49 -7.67
C GLY A 69 0.17 22.36 -7.84
N ILE A 70 0.82 21.32 -7.28
CA ILE A 70 2.25 21.11 -7.49
C ILE A 70 2.57 20.70 -8.94
N SER A 71 3.72 21.14 -9.45
CA SER A 71 4.18 20.79 -10.79
C SER A 71 4.55 19.30 -10.90
N ALA A 72 4.62 18.78 -12.13
CA ALA A 72 5.07 17.40 -12.37
C ALA A 72 6.51 17.15 -11.87
N ALA A 73 7.39 18.16 -11.97
CA ALA A 73 8.75 18.09 -11.47
C ALA A 73 8.79 18.01 -9.93
N GLU A 74 7.99 18.83 -9.25
CA GLU A 74 7.89 18.80 -7.79
C GLU A 74 7.24 17.50 -7.30
N ASN A 75 6.22 17.00 -8.01
CA ASN A 75 5.63 15.69 -7.74
C ASN A 75 6.68 14.56 -7.79
N LEU A 76 7.52 14.56 -8.82
CA LEU A 76 8.60 13.59 -8.98
C LEU A 76 9.67 13.74 -7.89
N LYS A 77 10.04 14.97 -7.53
CA LYS A 77 10.98 15.24 -6.44
C LYS A 77 10.45 14.68 -5.12
N ARG A 78 9.19 14.93 -4.78
CA ARG A 78 8.55 14.42 -3.56
C ARG A 78 8.41 12.88 -3.56
N ARG A 79 8.14 12.26 -4.71
CA ARG A 79 8.18 10.80 -4.86
C ARG A 79 9.54 10.21 -4.47
N LYS A 80 10.62 10.82 -4.98
CA LYS A 80 11.98 10.39 -4.67
C LYS A 80 12.32 10.66 -3.20
N ALA A 81 11.98 11.83 -2.68
CA ALA A 81 12.18 12.17 -1.27
C ALA A 81 11.43 11.23 -0.32
N GLY A 82 10.25 10.73 -0.70
CA GLY A 82 9.50 9.76 0.09
C GLY A 82 10.21 8.42 0.29
N MET A 83 11.22 8.10 -0.53
CA MET A 83 12.09 6.93 -0.31
C MET A 83 13.05 7.11 0.87
N LEU A 84 13.26 8.36 1.30
CA LEU A 84 14.14 8.75 2.41
C LEU A 84 13.33 9.21 3.63
N ALA A 85 12.03 8.95 3.66
CA ALA A 85 11.19 9.24 4.82
C ALA A 85 11.47 8.20 5.92
N ASP A 86 11.33 8.61 7.18
CA ASP A 86 11.45 7.70 8.33
C ASP A 86 10.29 6.69 8.34
N VAL A 87 9.07 7.16 7.99
CA VAL A 87 7.85 6.33 7.95
C VAL A 87 7.15 6.46 6.61
N TYR A 88 6.73 5.34 6.04
CA TYR A 88 5.96 5.30 4.80
C TYR A 88 4.69 4.50 4.91
N PHE A 89 3.56 5.15 4.64
CA PHE A 89 2.25 4.51 4.65
C PHE A 89 1.81 4.07 3.26
N THR A 90 1.25 2.87 3.18
CA THR A 90 0.63 2.34 1.95
C THR A 90 -0.46 1.31 2.27
N SER A 91 -1.08 0.75 1.22
CA SER A 91 -1.82 -0.52 1.27
C SER A 91 -1.07 -1.56 0.43
N ALA A 92 -1.47 -2.83 0.57
CA ALA A 92 -1.18 -3.88 -0.39
C ALA A 92 -2.36 -4.08 -1.37
N ASN A 93 -2.12 -4.71 -2.52
CA ASN A 93 -3.19 -5.09 -3.44
C ASN A 93 -3.82 -6.45 -3.06
N ALA A 94 -3.02 -7.36 -2.51
CA ALA A 94 -3.47 -8.58 -1.87
C ALA A 94 -2.49 -8.98 -0.74
N LEU A 95 -3.01 -9.71 0.24
CA LEU A 95 -2.27 -10.37 1.31
C LEU A 95 -2.66 -11.86 1.29
N THR A 96 -1.71 -12.75 1.05
CA THR A 96 -2.02 -14.19 1.03
C THR A 96 -2.17 -14.74 2.46
N LEU A 97 -2.83 -15.90 2.62
CA LEU A 97 -2.87 -16.61 3.90
C LEU A 97 -1.48 -17.07 4.37
N ASP A 98 -0.51 -17.13 3.45
CA ASP A 98 0.90 -17.37 3.72
C ASP A 98 1.69 -16.08 4.09
N GLY A 99 1.01 -14.94 4.23
CA GLY A 99 1.63 -13.69 4.68
C GLY A 99 2.33 -12.90 3.57
N GLU A 100 2.16 -13.29 2.31
CA GLU A 100 2.84 -12.65 1.17
C GLU A 100 2.08 -11.39 0.73
N LEU A 101 2.79 -10.28 0.55
CA LEU A 101 2.22 -9.02 0.07
C LEU A 101 2.40 -8.91 -1.44
N VAL A 102 1.32 -9.11 -2.19
CA VAL A 102 1.33 -9.05 -3.66
C VAL A 102 0.89 -7.67 -4.13
N ASN A 103 1.70 -7.07 -5.01
CA ASN A 103 1.51 -5.68 -5.43
C ASN A 103 1.75 -5.46 -6.93
N ILE A 104 1.00 -4.50 -7.48
CA ILE A 104 1.24 -3.92 -8.80
C ILE A 104 1.50 -2.42 -8.67
N ASP A 105 2.41 -1.88 -9.47
CA ASP A 105 2.64 -0.43 -9.55
C ASP A 105 2.93 0.03 -10.97
N GLY A 106 2.62 1.30 -11.25
CA GLY A 106 2.86 1.91 -12.55
C GLY A 106 4.24 2.57 -12.62
N LYS A 107 4.59 3.36 -11.60
CA LYS A 107 5.87 4.09 -11.53
C LYS A 107 6.94 3.35 -10.72
N GLY A 108 6.54 2.32 -9.97
CA GLY A 108 7.42 1.52 -9.12
C GLY A 108 7.75 2.15 -7.76
N ASN A 109 7.51 3.46 -7.56
CA ASN A 109 7.97 4.15 -6.35
C ASN A 109 7.34 3.62 -5.05
N ARG A 110 6.07 3.17 -5.08
CA ARG A 110 5.40 2.61 -3.88
C ARG A 110 6.01 1.27 -3.50
N VAL A 111 6.16 0.35 -4.46
CA VAL A 111 6.74 -0.98 -4.19
C VAL A 111 8.22 -0.87 -3.85
N ALA A 112 8.96 0.08 -4.43
CA ALA A 112 10.33 0.37 -4.04
C ALA A 112 10.42 0.82 -2.57
N ALA A 113 9.52 1.71 -2.12
CA ALA A 113 9.45 2.12 -0.72
C ALA A 113 9.14 0.92 0.20
N MET A 114 8.22 0.04 -0.22
CA MET A 114 7.90 -1.17 0.56
C MET A 114 9.11 -2.10 0.72
N MET A 115 9.90 -2.29 -0.34
CA MET A 115 11.01 -3.26 -0.36
C MET A 115 12.33 -2.74 0.22
N PHE A 116 12.59 -1.43 0.21
CA PHE A 116 13.91 -0.90 0.61
C PHE A 116 13.87 0.44 1.35
N GLY A 117 13.32 1.49 0.75
CA GLY A 117 13.64 2.89 1.13
C GLY A 117 13.46 3.26 2.63
N PRO A 118 12.21 3.49 3.09
CA PRO A 118 11.93 3.97 4.44
C PRO A 118 12.30 2.97 5.55
N ASP A 119 12.71 3.49 6.71
CA ASP A 119 13.08 2.71 7.90
C ASP A 119 11.88 1.98 8.52
N LYS A 120 10.68 2.55 8.36
CA LYS A 120 9.42 1.93 8.76
C LYS A 120 8.39 2.02 7.64
N VAL A 121 7.76 0.90 7.31
CA VAL A 121 6.69 0.81 6.31
C VAL A 121 5.43 0.29 6.98
N ILE A 122 4.37 1.08 6.98
CA ILE A 122 3.08 0.71 7.57
C ILE A 122 2.09 0.45 6.43
N ILE A 123 1.59 -0.78 6.39
CA ILE A 123 0.71 -1.29 5.34
C ILE A 123 -0.66 -1.55 5.96
N VAL A 124 -1.68 -0.82 5.51
CA VAL A 124 -3.06 -1.02 5.99
C VAL A 124 -3.84 -1.80 4.93
N VAL A 125 -4.50 -2.87 5.34
CA VAL A 125 -5.15 -3.84 4.46
C VAL A 125 -6.54 -4.16 5.02
N GLY A 126 -7.59 -3.98 4.22
CA GLY A 126 -8.93 -4.49 4.56
C GLY A 126 -9.03 -5.99 4.35
N GLU A 127 -9.92 -6.66 5.10
CA GLU A 127 -10.11 -8.11 5.02
C GLU A 127 -10.48 -8.62 3.61
N ASN A 128 -11.11 -7.77 2.81
CA ASN A 128 -11.46 -8.01 1.41
C ASN A 128 -10.25 -8.20 0.47
N LYS A 129 -9.02 -7.98 0.95
CA LYS A 129 -7.77 -8.17 0.20
C LYS A 129 -7.00 -9.41 0.63
N ILE A 130 -7.51 -10.15 1.63
CA ILE A 130 -6.93 -11.43 2.04
C ILE A 130 -7.37 -12.49 1.04
N VAL A 131 -6.40 -13.23 0.51
CA VAL A 131 -6.61 -14.28 -0.49
C VAL A 131 -5.88 -15.55 -0.09
N LYS A 132 -6.26 -16.69 -0.66
CA LYS A 132 -5.70 -17.99 -0.31
C LYS A 132 -4.21 -18.07 -0.60
N ASP A 133 -3.80 -17.70 -1.81
CA ASP A 133 -2.44 -17.89 -2.33
C ASP A 133 -2.10 -16.85 -3.42
N GLN A 134 -0.89 -16.94 -3.98
CA GLN A 134 -0.46 -16.02 -5.04
C GLN A 134 -1.31 -16.13 -6.32
N GLU A 135 -1.82 -17.31 -6.67
CA GLU A 135 -2.64 -17.48 -7.86
C GLU A 135 -3.91 -16.65 -7.76
N GLU A 136 -4.62 -16.75 -6.63
CA GLU A 136 -5.79 -15.92 -6.34
C GLU A 136 -5.42 -14.43 -6.25
N ALA A 137 -4.24 -14.09 -5.70
CA ALA A 137 -3.75 -12.72 -5.68
C ALA A 137 -3.59 -12.13 -7.09
N TRP A 138 -2.98 -12.88 -8.01
CA TRP A 138 -2.81 -12.47 -9.41
C TRP A 138 -4.14 -12.40 -10.16
N GLN A 139 -5.08 -13.29 -9.85
CA GLN A 139 -6.44 -13.24 -10.39
C GLN A 139 -7.16 -11.97 -9.94
N ARG A 140 -7.20 -11.70 -8.62
CA ARG A 140 -7.72 -10.46 -8.05
C ARG A 140 -7.13 -9.22 -8.72
N LEU A 141 -5.82 -9.22 -8.94
CA LEU A 141 -5.13 -8.10 -9.58
C LEU A 141 -5.61 -7.83 -11.01
N LYS A 142 -5.87 -8.89 -11.78
CA LYS A 142 -6.33 -8.81 -13.17
C LYS A 142 -7.82 -8.47 -13.27
N GLU A 143 -8.64 -9.07 -12.44
CA GLU A 143 -10.11 -8.99 -12.54
C GLU A 143 -10.70 -7.80 -11.80
N LYS A 144 -10.02 -7.33 -10.74
CA LYS A 144 -10.55 -6.28 -9.86
C LYS A 144 -9.64 -5.07 -9.79
N VAL A 145 -8.42 -5.24 -9.30
CA VAL A 145 -7.55 -4.11 -8.91
C VAL A 145 -7.17 -3.25 -10.10
N ALA A 146 -6.59 -3.83 -11.15
CA ALA A 146 -6.12 -3.05 -12.30
C ALA A 146 -7.28 -2.40 -13.09
N PRO A 147 -8.38 -3.09 -13.42
CA PRO A 147 -9.53 -2.47 -14.08
C PRO A 147 -10.12 -1.30 -13.28
N GLU A 148 -10.41 -1.51 -11.99
CA GLU A 148 -11.02 -0.46 -11.15
C GLU A 148 -10.08 0.73 -10.94
N LEU A 149 -8.80 0.48 -10.69
CA LEU A 149 -7.80 1.54 -10.49
C LEU A 149 -7.61 2.37 -11.77
N THR A 150 -7.47 1.73 -12.93
CA THR A 150 -7.28 2.43 -14.20
C THR A 150 -8.50 3.28 -14.55
N LYS A 151 -9.72 2.75 -14.37
CA LYS A 151 -10.97 3.49 -14.53
C LYS A 151 -11.04 4.70 -13.59
N LYS A 152 -10.74 4.52 -12.30
CA LYS A 152 -10.74 5.60 -11.30
C LYS A 152 -9.71 6.70 -11.59
N LEU A 153 -8.57 6.33 -12.17
CA LEU A 153 -7.53 7.27 -12.58
C LEU A 153 -7.77 7.89 -13.97
N GLY A 154 -8.89 7.57 -14.63
CA GLY A 154 -9.23 8.08 -15.96
C GLY A 154 -8.26 7.64 -17.06
N ARG A 155 -7.67 6.45 -16.94
CA ARG A 155 -6.67 5.95 -17.88
C ARG A 155 -7.28 5.33 -19.13
N SER A 156 -6.64 5.54 -20.26
CA SER A 156 -7.01 4.95 -21.57
C SER A 156 -6.42 3.55 -21.74
N THR A 157 -6.80 2.61 -20.86
CA THR A 157 -6.43 1.19 -20.96
C THR A 157 -7.61 0.33 -21.43
N PRO A 158 -7.37 -0.83 -22.06
CA PRO A 158 -8.46 -1.75 -22.43
C PRO A 158 -9.33 -2.13 -21.21
N CYS A 159 -8.70 -2.50 -20.10
CA CYS A 159 -9.41 -2.90 -18.88
C CYS A 159 -10.23 -1.77 -18.23
N ALA A 160 -9.87 -0.49 -18.42
CA ALA A 160 -10.70 0.62 -17.96
C ALA A 160 -12.04 0.71 -18.73
N LYS A 161 -12.07 0.22 -19.98
CA LYS A 161 -13.26 0.21 -20.84
C LYS A 161 -14.06 -1.08 -20.71
N THR A 162 -13.39 -2.23 -20.70
CA THR A 162 -14.04 -3.54 -20.76
C THR A 162 -14.29 -4.15 -19.38
N GLY A 163 -13.58 -3.71 -18.34
CA GLY A 163 -13.56 -4.39 -17.04
C GLY A 163 -12.65 -5.63 -17.01
N GLU A 164 -12.12 -6.06 -18.16
CA GLU A 164 -11.37 -7.32 -18.29
C GLU A 164 -9.90 -7.06 -18.63
N CYS A 165 -8.99 -7.82 -18.01
CA CYS A 165 -7.56 -7.73 -18.29
C CYS A 165 -7.21 -8.47 -19.58
N SER A 166 -6.77 -7.72 -20.60
CA SER A 166 -6.27 -8.25 -21.86
C SER A 166 -4.73 -8.38 -21.91
N ASN A 167 -4.06 -8.37 -20.75
CA ASN A 167 -2.60 -8.29 -20.62
C ASN A 167 -1.96 -7.23 -21.57
N CYS A 168 -2.53 -6.02 -21.59
CA CYS A 168 -2.18 -5.02 -22.58
C CYS A 168 -0.76 -4.43 -22.42
N ASN A 169 -0.28 -3.76 -23.47
CA ASN A 169 0.94 -2.93 -23.44
C ASN A 169 0.65 -1.42 -23.51
N SER A 170 -0.57 -0.98 -23.15
CA SER A 170 -0.98 0.43 -23.20
C SER A 170 0.06 1.35 -22.52
N PRO A 171 0.42 2.50 -23.13
CA PRO A 171 1.29 3.50 -22.50
C PRO A 171 0.82 3.93 -21.11
N GLU A 172 -0.49 3.86 -20.85
CA GLU A 172 -1.11 4.25 -19.58
C GLU A 172 -1.35 3.08 -18.59
N ARG A 173 -0.79 1.91 -18.88
CA ARG A 173 -0.87 0.73 -18.01
C ARG A 173 -0.29 1.02 -16.63
N VAL A 174 -1.11 0.88 -15.59
CA VAL A 174 -0.71 1.10 -14.18
C VAL A 174 -0.13 -0.14 -13.50
N CYS A 175 -0.14 -1.29 -14.16
CA CYS A 175 0.33 -2.57 -13.63
C CYS A 175 1.62 -3.00 -14.34
N ARG A 176 2.68 -2.19 -14.21
CA ARG A 176 3.98 -2.37 -14.90
C ARG A 176 5.02 -3.10 -14.04
N CYS A 177 5.04 -2.81 -12.76
CA CYS A 177 5.91 -3.46 -11.78
C CYS A 177 5.09 -4.45 -10.96
N TYR A 178 5.48 -5.72 -10.97
CA TYR A 178 4.87 -6.76 -10.15
C TYR A 178 5.87 -7.15 -9.06
N THR A 179 5.40 -7.23 -7.82
CA THR A 179 6.25 -7.61 -6.70
C THR A 179 5.49 -8.53 -5.75
N VAL A 180 6.21 -9.47 -5.17
CA VAL A 180 5.78 -10.27 -4.04
C VAL A 180 6.80 -10.07 -2.93
N ILE A 181 6.34 -9.65 -1.74
CA ILE A 181 7.20 -9.55 -0.55
C ILE A 181 6.86 -10.74 0.34
N ASN A 182 7.81 -11.67 0.45
CA ASN A 182 7.66 -12.94 1.18
C ASN A 182 8.16 -12.87 2.63
N GLY A 183 8.56 -11.69 3.11
CA GLY A 183 9.12 -11.50 4.44
C GLY A 183 10.19 -10.42 4.46
N GLN A 184 10.82 -10.29 5.62
CA GLN A 184 11.98 -9.42 5.84
C GLN A 184 13.17 -10.23 6.33
N MET A 185 14.37 -9.67 6.14
CA MET A 185 15.54 -10.20 6.82
C MET A 185 15.34 -10.09 8.35
N PRO A 186 15.80 -11.07 9.15
CA PRO A 186 15.69 -10.99 10.60
C PRO A 186 16.30 -9.72 11.22
N ALA A 187 17.32 -9.14 10.57
CA ALA A 187 17.94 -7.88 10.98
C ALA A 187 17.00 -6.66 10.85
N ASP A 188 15.97 -6.75 9.99
CA ASP A 188 15.03 -5.68 9.67
C ASP A 188 13.61 -5.98 10.20
N LYS A 189 13.47 -6.88 11.18
CA LYS A 189 12.16 -7.40 11.65
C LYS A 189 11.16 -6.33 12.15
N ASP A 190 11.62 -5.12 12.44
CA ASP A 190 10.79 -4.01 12.95
C ASP A 190 10.51 -2.92 11.89
N ARG A 191 10.80 -3.21 10.60
CA ARG A 191 10.61 -2.29 9.48
C ARG A 191 9.19 -2.34 8.88
N ILE A 192 8.71 -3.49 8.38
CA ILE A 192 7.34 -3.62 7.85
C ILE A 192 6.34 -3.97 8.97
N HIS A 193 5.28 -3.18 9.04
CA HIS A 193 4.11 -3.37 9.90
C HIS A 193 2.86 -3.50 9.02
N VAL A 194 2.03 -4.52 9.28
CA VAL A 194 0.76 -4.76 8.57
C VAL A 194 -0.39 -4.60 9.56
N ILE A 195 -1.32 -3.68 9.28
CA ILE A 195 -2.57 -3.50 10.02
C ILE A 195 -3.69 -4.09 9.18
N ILE A 196 -4.30 -5.16 9.68
CA ILE A 196 -5.44 -5.83 9.05
C ILE A 196 -6.71 -5.28 9.67
N VAL A 197 -7.58 -4.70 8.86
CA VAL A 197 -8.84 -4.10 9.29
C VAL A 197 -9.99 -5.04 8.92
N ARG A 198 -10.90 -5.32 9.87
CA ARG A 198 -12.10 -6.14 9.67
C ARG A 198 -13.21 -5.40 8.92
N GLU A 199 -12.83 -4.69 7.87
CA GLU A 199 -13.70 -3.94 6.98
C GLU A 199 -13.28 -4.15 5.53
N GLN A 200 -14.25 -4.06 4.62
CA GLN A 200 -13.95 -4.08 3.19
C GLN A 200 -13.46 -2.69 2.75
N LEU A 201 -12.15 -2.56 2.56
CA LEU A 201 -11.52 -1.27 2.27
C LEU A 201 -10.75 -1.29 0.95
N GLY A 202 -10.82 -0.17 0.26
CA GLY A 202 -10.20 0.10 -1.02
C GLY A 202 -10.54 -0.94 -2.08
N ILE A 203 -9.61 -1.05 -3.02
CA ILE A 203 -9.67 -1.99 -4.14
C ILE A 203 -8.48 -2.93 -4.08
#